data_AF-A0A6G8QER2-F1
#
_entry.id   AF-A0A6G8QER2-F1
#
_cell.length_a   1.000
_cell.length_b   1.000
_cell.length_c   1.000
_cell.angle_alpha   90.00
_cell.angle_beta   90.00
_cell.angle_gamma   90.00
#
_symmetry.space_group_name_H-M   'P 1'
#
loop_
_entity.id
_entity.type
_entity.pdbx_description
1 polymer ?
#
loop_
_entity_poly.entity_id
_entity_poly.type
_entity_poly.pdbx_seq_one_letter_code
_entity_poly.pdbx_strand_id
1 'polypeptide(L)'
;MGLVFAALAVVAFTLLGKEEGATQTTRQRAAAAPVTRTYFIGADKVEWDYAPTGSNQITGQSFGEDENVFAQQGPDRIGKVYTKSL
;
A
#
# COMPACT_ATOMS: atom_id res chain seq x y z
N MET A 1 -36.46 -17.72 -62.23
CA MET A 1 -37.36 -17.20 -61.18
C MET A 1 -36.98 -17.83 -59.84
N GLY A 2 -35.83 -17.45 -59.27
CA GLY A 2 -35.28 -18.09 -58.06
C GLY A 2 -34.19 -17.27 -57.37
N LEU A 3 -34.08 -15.99 -57.70
CA LEU A 3 -33.04 -15.08 -57.21
C LEU A 3 -33.62 -13.86 -56.46
N VAL A 4 -34.93 -13.85 -56.19
CA VAL A 4 -35.58 -12.73 -55.49
C VAL A 4 -35.80 -13.01 -53.99
N PHE A 5 -35.67 -14.27 -53.54
CA PHE A 5 -35.88 -14.63 -52.13
C PHE A 5 -34.63 -14.53 -51.24
N ALA A 6 -33.42 -14.54 -51.81
CA ALA A 6 -32.19 -14.40 -51.04
C ALA A 6 -31.90 -12.93 -50.62
N ALA A 7 -32.40 -11.96 -51.38
CA ALA A 7 -32.17 -10.53 -51.08
C ALA A 7 -33.02 -10.02 -49.89
N LEU A 8 -34.21 -10.60 -49.67
CA LEU A 8 -35.11 -10.15 -48.60
C LEU A 8 -34.66 -10.60 -47.20
N ALA A 9 -34.03 -11.78 -47.10
CA ALA A 9 -33.54 -12.33 -45.83
C ALA A 9 -32.29 -11.59 -45.30
N VAL A 10 -31.43 -11.08 -46.20
CA VAL A 10 -30.25 -10.28 -45.84
C VAL A 10 -30.63 -8.86 -45.37
N VAL A 11 -31.70 -8.30 -45.93
CA VAL A 11 -32.23 -6.98 -45.53
C VAL A 11 -32.91 -7.05 -44.15
N ALA A 12 -33.57 -8.17 -43.81
CA ALA A 12 -34.17 -8.35 -42.49
C ALA A 12 -33.13 -8.50 -41.36
N PHE A 13 -32.00 -9.17 -41.63
CA PHE A 13 -30.92 -9.32 -40.64
C PHE A 13 -30.10 -8.04 -40.43
N THR A 14 -30.18 -7.08 -41.36
CA THR A 14 -29.54 -5.76 -41.22
C THR A 14 -30.44 -4.72 -40.55
N LEU A 15 -31.72 -5.02 -40.29
CA LEU A 15 -32.70 -4.09 -39.71
C LEU A 15 -33.20 -4.46 -38.31
N LEU A 16 -32.82 -5.59 -37.73
CA LEU A 16 -33.23 -5.98 -36.38
C LEU A 16 -32.08 -6.58 -35.58
N GLY A 17 -31.14 -5.71 -35.17
CA GLY A 17 -29.99 -6.16 -34.39
C GLY A 17 -29.00 -5.05 -34.08
N LYS A 18 -29.47 -3.89 -33.61
CA LYS A 18 -28.59 -3.00 -32.87
C LYS A 18 -28.60 -3.49 -31.43
N GLU A 19 -27.83 -4.55 -31.17
CA GLU A 19 -27.42 -4.85 -29.80
C GLU A 19 -26.67 -3.60 -29.32
N GLU A 20 -27.24 -2.92 -28.32
CA GLU A 20 -26.52 -1.93 -27.53
C GLU A 20 -25.41 -2.64 -26.77
N GLY A 21 -24.33 -2.94 -27.51
CA GLY A 21 -23.09 -3.44 -26.97
C GLY A 21 -22.51 -2.37 -26.07
N ALA A 22 -22.74 -2.56 -24.77
CA ALA A 22 -22.05 -2.00 -23.62
C ALA A 22 -21.22 -0.75 -23.89
N THR A 23 -21.63 0.37 -23.32
CA THR A 23 -20.75 1.52 -23.06
C THR A 23 -19.49 1.03 -22.35
N GLN A 24 -18.43 0.75 -23.11
CA GLN A 24 -17.09 0.65 -22.55
C GLN A 24 -16.66 2.07 -22.22
N THR A 25 -17.14 2.57 -21.08
CA THR A 25 -16.45 3.61 -20.35
C THR A 25 -15.19 2.94 -19.81
N THR A 26 -14.21 2.72 -20.68
CA THR A 26 -12.83 2.56 -20.24
C THR A 26 -12.52 3.85 -19.51
N ARG A 27 -12.61 3.82 -18.17
CA ARG A 27 -11.87 4.77 -17.35
C ARG A 27 -10.41 4.51 -17.66
N GLN A 28 -9.94 5.07 -18.78
CA GLN A 28 -8.53 5.24 -19.01
C GLN A 28 -8.14 6.30 -18.00
N ARG A 29 -7.82 5.84 -16.78
CA ARG A 29 -7.19 6.68 -15.78
C ARG A 29 -5.89 7.12 -16.45
N ALA A 30 -5.82 8.38 -16.85
CA ALA A 30 -4.59 8.96 -17.35
C ALA A 30 -3.52 8.62 -16.32
N ALA A 31 -2.54 7.81 -16.72
CA ALA A 31 -1.41 7.51 -15.86
C ALA A 31 -0.76 8.85 -15.54
N ALA A 32 -0.66 9.20 -14.26
CA ALA A 32 0.03 10.41 -13.86
C ALA A 32 1.44 10.37 -14.46
N ALA A 33 1.90 11.50 -15.02
CA ALA A 33 3.23 11.58 -15.58
C ALA A 33 4.26 11.18 -14.49
N PRO A 34 5.31 10.42 -14.84
CA PRO A 34 6.34 10.05 -13.88
C PRO A 34 6.98 11.32 -13.30
N VAL A 35 7.16 11.36 -11.97
CA VAL A 35 7.77 12.48 -11.26
C VAL A 35 9.06 12.00 -10.58
N THR A 36 10.18 12.62 -10.92
CA THR A 36 11.44 12.42 -10.21
C THR A 36 11.45 13.23 -8.91
N ARG A 37 11.80 12.58 -7.80
CA ARG A 37 12.02 13.24 -6.50
C ARG A 37 13.44 12.97 -6.05
N THR A 38 14.18 14.04 -5.73
CA THR A 38 15.55 13.96 -5.23
C THR A 38 15.52 14.21 -3.73
N TYR A 39 16.18 13.35 -2.96
CA TYR A 39 16.31 13.46 -1.51
C TYR A 39 17.79 13.47 -1.12
N PHE A 40 18.14 14.29 -0.14
CA PHE A 40 19.45 14.29 0.50
C PHE A 40 19.27 13.75 1.91
N ILE A 41 19.88 12.60 2.20
CA ILE A 41 19.73 11.88 3.46
C ILE A 41 21.12 11.80 4.10
N GLY A 42 21.23 12.25 5.34
CA GLY A 42 22.42 12.11 6.18
C GLY A 42 22.17 11.08 7.27
N ALA A 43 23.26 10.62 7.91
CA ALA A 43 23.18 9.75 9.08
C ALA A 43 23.89 10.38 10.28
N ASP A 44 23.18 10.60 11.37
CA ASP A 44 23.68 11.23 12.59
C ASP A 44 23.69 10.25 13.76
N LYS A 45 24.69 10.39 14.63
CA LYS A 45 24.81 9.60 15.86
C LYS A 45 23.83 10.13 16.91
N VAL A 46 22.93 9.29 17.40
CA VAL A 46 21.90 9.64 18.38
C VAL A 46 21.81 8.61 19.51
N GLU A 47 21.39 9.05 20.69
CA GLU A 47 20.97 8.16 21.77
C GLU A 47 19.52 7.72 21.54
N TRP A 48 19.33 6.44 21.25
CA TRP A 48 18.03 5.87 20.95
C TRP A 48 17.46 5.14 22.15
N ASP A 49 16.47 5.75 22.80
CA ASP A 49 15.68 5.11 23.85
C ASP A 49 14.55 4.28 23.23
N TYR A 50 14.68 2.95 23.33
CA TYR A 50 13.67 2.03 22.81
C TYR A 50 12.34 2.06 23.57
N ALA A 51 12.32 2.52 24.82
CA ALA A 51 11.12 2.55 25.64
C ALA A 51 11.08 3.81 26.53
N PRO A 52 10.90 5.00 25.92
CA PRO A 52 11.09 6.30 26.57
C PRO A 52 10.10 6.59 27.71
N THR A 53 8.94 5.92 27.72
CA THR A 53 7.96 6.06 28.80
C THR A 53 8.34 5.31 30.07
N GLY A 54 9.28 4.35 29.98
CA GLY A 54 9.73 3.56 31.12
C GLY A 54 8.70 2.57 31.69
N SER A 55 7.61 2.32 30.97
CA SER A 55 6.53 1.43 31.41
C SER A 55 5.89 0.68 30.24
N ASN A 56 5.33 -0.49 30.51
CA ASN A 56 4.59 -1.25 29.52
C ASN A 56 3.30 -0.49 29.18
N GLN A 57 3.22 0.06 27.97
CA GLN A 57 2.09 0.88 27.53
C GLN A 57 0.81 0.07 27.27
N ILE A 58 0.90 -1.26 27.18
CA ILE A 58 -0.26 -2.14 27.03
C ILE A 58 -0.94 -2.34 28.39
N THR A 59 -0.16 -2.61 29.43
CA THR A 59 -0.68 -2.86 30.79
C THR A 59 -0.78 -1.60 31.65
N GLY A 60 -0.07 -0.53 31.26
CA GLY A 60 0.09 0.70 32.03
C GLY A 60 0.98 0.56 33.27
N GLN A 61 1.63 -0.60 33.46
CA GLN A 61 2.46 -0.89 34.63
C GLN A 61 3.94 -0.67 34.34
N SER A 62 4.73 -0.48 35.40
CA SER A 62 6.19 -0.54 35.31
C SER A 62 6.66 -1.88 34.75
N PHE A 63 7.85 -1.90 34.14
CA PHE A 63 8.42 -3.13 33.58
C PHE A 63 8.59 -4.22 34.63
N GLY A 64 8.10 -5.42 34.31
CA GLY A 64 8.23 -6.63 35.10
C GLY A 64 9.43 -7.48 34.67
N GLU A 65 9.44 -8.73 35.10
CA GLU A 65 10.54 -9.66 34.82
C GLU A 65 10.79 -9.81 33.31
N ASP A 66 9.74 -10.01 32.52
CA ASP A 66 9.81 -10.23 31.08
C ASP A 66 10.39 -9.03 30.31
N GLU A 67 9.91 -7.81 30.59
CA GLU A 67 10.42 -6.62 29.90
C GLU A 67 11.82 -6.23 30.40
N ASN A 68 12.10 -6.45 31.68
CA ASN A 68 13.38 -6.12 32.28
C ASN A 68 14.52 -6.98 31.75
N VAL A 69 14.27 -8.11 31.09
CA VAL A 69 15.28 -8.84 30.30
C VAL A 69 15.95 -7.93 29.25
N PHE A 70 15.22 -6.94 28.73
CA PHE A 70 15.73 -6.03 27.69
C PHE A 70 15.96 -4.60 28.19
N ALA A 71 15.06 -4.08 29.02
CA ALA A 71 15.03 -2.64 29.33
C ALA A 71 15.89 -2.23 30.54
N GLN A 72 16.10 -3.15 31.49
CA GLN A 72 16.77 -2.85 32.75
C GLN A 72 18.29 -2.70 32.57
N GLN A 73 18.83 -1.60 33.12
CA GLN A 73 20.27 -1.36 33.17
C GLN A 73 20.88 -2.07 34.39
N GLY A 74 22.12 -2.51 34.26
CA GLY A 74 22.87 -3.19 35.32
C GLY A 74 24.38 -3.15 35.09
N PRO A 75 25.20 -3.73 36.00
CA PRO A 75 26.67 -3.71 35.89
C PRO A 75 27.21 -4.31 34.59
N ASP A 76 26.50 -5.30 34.04
CA ASP A 76 26.80 -6.05 32.83
C ASP A 76 25.72 -5.87 31.74
N ARG A 77 24.83 -4.88 31.91
CA ARG A 77 23.68 -4.66 31.03
C ARG A 77 23.48 -3.18 30.70
N ILE A 78 23.48 -2.86 29.41
CA ILE A 78 23.35 -1.49 28.90
C ILE A 78 21.97 -0.90 29.22
N GLY A 79 20.91 -1.72 29.16
CA GLY A 79 19.53 -1.29 29.36
C GLY A 79 18.83 -0.92 28.04
N LYS A 80 17.90 0.04 28.08
CA LYS A 80 17.02 0.39 26.96
C LYS A 80 17.54 1.47 26.00
N VAL A 81 18.63 2.17 26.33
CA VAL A 81 19.16 3.28 25.53
C VAL A 81 20.45 2.85 24.86
N TYR A 82 20.51 2.99 23.54
CA TYR A 82 21.68 2.64 22.73
C TYR A 82 22.06 3.75 21.80
N THR A 83 23.35 3.99 21.64
CA THR A 83 23.80 4.85 20.58
C THR A 83 23.59 4.20 19.21
N LYS A 84 22.96 4.92 18.27
CA LYS A 84 22.72 4.50 16.89
C LYS A 84 23.11 5.59 15.90
N SER A 85 23.17 5.22 14.62
CA SER A 85 23.28 6.16 13.51
C SER A 85 21.97 6.11 12.72
N LEU A 86 21.30 7.25 12.57
CA LEU A 86 20.00 7.39 11.87
C LEU A 86 20.12 8.35 10.70
#